data_AF-A0A7X7KIQ1-F1
#
_entry.id   AF-A0A7X7KIQ1-F1
#
_cell.length_a   1.000
_cell.length_b   1.000
_cell.length_c   1.000
_cell.angle_alpha   90.00
_cell.angle_beta   90.00
_cell.angle_gamma   90.00
#
_symmetry.space_group_name_H-M   'P 1'
#
loop_
_entity.id
_entity.type
_entity.pdbx_description
1 polymer ?
#
loop_
_entity_poly.entity_id
_entity_poly.type
_entity_poly.pdbx_seq_one_letter_code
_entity_poly.pdbx_strand_id
1 'polypeptide(L)' 'RGIDGTFMWLIEEVGELASALREGTREEQAAEFADVIAWLVTIANVAGVDLNEAVARKYGGGCPGCGHFVCVCPDAGKP' A
#
# COMPACT_ATOMS: atom_id res chain seq x y z
N ARG A 1 2.77 3.10 -21.59
CA ARG A 1 1.89 2.61 -20.50
C ARG A 1 2.01 1.09 -20.46
N GLY A 2 2.32 0.52 -19.30
CA GLY A 2 2.67 -0.88 -19.06
C GLY A 2 3.13 -1.05 -17.61
N ILE A 3 3.43 -2.27 -17.17
CA ILE A 3 3.81 -2.55 -15.77
C ILE A 3 4.99 -1.67 -15.35
N ASP A 4 6.08 -1.68 -16.11
CA ASP A 4 7.32 -0.95 -15.76
C ASP A 4 7.09 0.56 -15.61
N GLY A 5 6.39 1.17 -16.56
CA GLY A 5 6.10 2.60 -16.49
C GLY A 5 5.18 2.97 -15.34
N THR A 6 4.19 2.11 -15.02
CA THR A 6 3.27 2.33 -13.89
C THR A 6 3.96 2.11 -12.56
N PHE A 7 4.92 1.17 -12.50
CA PHE A 7 5.75 0.94 -11.34
C PHE A 7 6.63 2.15 -11.03
N MET A 8 7.21 2.79 -12.04
CA MET A 8 8.01 4.00 -11.84
C MET A 8 7.18 5.13 -11.19
N TRP A 9 5.94 5.34 -11.64
CA TRP A 9 5.02 6.30 -10.99
C TRP A 9 4.75 5.91 -9.54
N LEU A 10 4.39 4.66 -9.25
CA LEU A 10 4.19 4.23 -7.86
C LEU A 10 5.41 4.51 -6.97
N ILE A 11 6.63 4.32 -7.48
CA ILE A 11 7.85 4.61 -6.72
C ILE A 11 8.08 6.11 -6.54
N GLU A 12 7.70 6.93 -7.51
CA GLU A 12 7.73 8.40 -7.41
C GLU A 12 6.85 8.87 -6.24
N GLU A 13 5.59 8.44 -6.19
CA GLU A 13 4.65 8.78 -5.10
C GLU A 13 5.14 8.29 -3.72
N VAL A 14 5.80 7.13 -3.67
CA VAL A 14 6.42 6.64 -2.43
C VAL A 14 7.57 7.57 -2.00
N GLY A 15 8.30 8.14 -2.96
CA GLY A 15 9.35 9.14 -2.72
C GLY A 15 8.79 10.48 -2.23
N GLU A 16 7.67 10.92 -2.80
CA GLU A 16 6.96 12.14 -2.39
C GLU A 16 6.36 11.96 -0.98
N LEU A 17 5.69 10.85 -0.70
CA LEU A 17 5.25 10.47 0.65
C LEU A 17 6.41 10.46 1.65
N ALA A 18 7.56 9.89 1.30
CA ALA A 18 8.71 9.88 2.18
C ALA A 18 9.21 11.30 2.50
N SER A 19 9.08 12.24 1.57
CA SER A 19 9.43 13.65 1.76
C SER A 19 8.40 14.37 2.63
N ALA A 20 7.11 14.17 2.37
CA ALA A 20 6.02 14.72 3.17
C ALA A 20 6.03 14.21 4.63
N LEU A 21 6.45 12.97 4.87
CA LEU A 21 6.60 12.44 6.23
C LEU A 21 7.75 13.09 7.02
N ARG A 22 8.79 13.58 6.34
CA ARG A 22 9.93 14.24 7.01
C ARG A 22 9.63 15.71 7.30
N GLU A 23 9.05 16.41 6.35
CA GLU A 23 9.00 17.89 6.37
C GLU A 23 7.63 18.47 6.02
N GLY A 24 6.67 17.64 5.59
CA GLY A 24 5.35 18.06 5.13
C GLY A 24 4.33 18.24 6.25
N THR A 25 3.31 19.04 5.94
CA THR A 25 2.09 19.25 6.70
C THR A 25 1.23 17.98 6.75
N ARG A 26 0.23 17.96 7.64
CA ARG A 26 -0.69 16.82 7.76
C ARG A 26 -1.52 16.64 6.49
N GLU A 27 -1.85 17.74 5.84
CA GLU A 27 -2.59 17.81 4.59
C GLU A 27 -1.76 17.24 3.43
N GLU A 28 -0.48 17.62 3.32
CA GLU A 28 0.43 17.04 2.32
C GLU A 28 0.60 15.54 2.54
N GLN A 29 0.87 15.10 3.77
CA GLN A 29 0.96 13.67 4.07
C GLN A 29 -0.30 12.91 3.65
N ALA A 30 -1.49 13.47 3.92
CA ALA A 30 -2.75 12.83 3.54
C ALA A 30 -2.93 12.72 2.02
N ALA A 31 -2.49 13.73 1.26
CA ALA A 31 -2.48 13.69 -0.20
C ALA A 31 -1.56 12.59 -0.72
N GLU A 32 -0.30 12.57 -0.26
CA GLU A 32 0.68 11.57 -0.70
C GLU A 32 0.27 10.12 -0.36
N PHE A 33 -0.37 9.91 0.79
CA PHE A 33 -0.95 8.60 1.12
C PHE A 33 -2.04 8.18 0.13
N ALA A 34 -2.86 9.12 -0.33
CA ALA A 34 -3.91 8.86 -1.30
C ALA A 34 -3.30 8.54 -2.68
N ASP A 35 -2.24 9.24 -3.08
CA ASP A 35 -1.59 9.02 -4.36
C ASP A 35 -0.87 7.66 -4.43
N VAL A 36 -0.19 7.24 -3.35
CA VAL A 36 0.37 5.89 -3.24
C VAL A 36 -0.72 4.81 -3.41
N ILE A 37 -1.89 5.00 -2.79
CA ILE A 37 -3.02 4.08 -2.98
C ILE A 37 -3.51 4.10 -4.43
N ALA A 38 -3.66 5.27 -5.04
CA ALA A 38 -4.14 5.41 -6.41
C ALA A 38 -3.24 4.66 -7.40
N TRP A 39 -1.92 4.80 -7.26
CA TRP A 39 -0.97 4.12 -8.14
C TRP A 39 -0.78 2.64 -7.83
N LEU A 40 -0.93 2.21 -6.57
CA LEU A 40 -0.98 0.80 -6.22
C LEU A 40 -2.18 0.10 -6.89
N VAL A 41 -3.36 0.71 -6.82
CA VAL A 41 -4.56 0.20 -7.49
C VAL A 41 -4.36 0.20 -9.01
N THR A 42 -3.74 1.25 -9.55
CA THR A 42 -3.48 1.36 -10.99
C THR A 42 -2.56 0.25 -11.50
N ILE A 43 -1.45 -0.02 -10.82
CA ILE A 43 -0.54 -1.10 -11.23
C ILE A 43 -1.17 -2.49 -11.06
N ALA A 44 -2.00 -2.70 -10.04
CA ALA A 44 -2.75 -3.95 -9.87
C ALA A 44 -3.67 -4.22 -11.07
N ASN A 45 -4.40 -3.19 -11.53
CA ASN A 45 -5.24 -3.27 -12.73
C ASN A 45 -4.42 -3.59 -13.99
N VAL A 46 -3.27 -2.92 -14.17
CA VAL A 46 -2.36 -3.18 -15.31
C VAL A 46 -1.78 -4.60 -15.27
N ALA A 47 -1.55 -5.15 -14.09
CA ALA A 47 -1.06 -6.51 -13.89
C ALA A 47 -2.17 -7.59 -13.95
N GLY A 48 -3.44 -7.20 -14.07
CA GLY A 48 -4.57 -8.14 -14.05
C GLY A 48 -4.81 -8.77 -12.67
N VAL A 49 -4.43 -8.08 -11.59
CA VAL A 49 -4.62 -8.53 -10.22
C VAL A 49 -5.86 -7.87 -9.63
N ASP A 50 -6.82 -8.68 -9.20
CA ASP A 50 -7.91 -8.21 -8.33
C ASP A 50 -7.34 -7.94 -6.94
N LEU A 51 -7.08 -6.66 -6.65
CA LEU A 51 -6.50 -6.23 -5.38
C LEU A 51 -7.42 -6.51 -4.19
N ASN A 52 -8.74 -6.39 -4.37
CA ASN A 52 -9.71 -6.65 -3.31
C ASN A 52 -9.71 -8.13 -2.94
N GLU A 53 -9.74 -9.01 -3.95
CA GLU A 53 -9.65 -10.44 -3.74
C GLU A 53 -8.31 -10.84 -3.10
N ALA A 54 -7.19 -10.26 -3.57
CA ALA A 54 -5.87 -10.54 -3.01
C ALA A 54 -5.78 -10.15 -1.52
N VAL A 55 -6.31 -8.99 -1.15
CA VAL A 55 -6.36 -8.52 0.25
C VAL A 55 -7.29 -9.41 1.07
N ALA A 56 -8.50 -9.73 0.58
CA ALA A 56 -9.44 -10.57 1.30
C ALA A 56 -8.90 -11.99 1.53
N ARG A 57 -8.25 -12.59 0.53
CA ARG A 57 -7.63 -13.92 0.68
C ARG A 57 -6.51 -13.93 1.71
N LYS A 58 -5.72 -12.85 1.78
CA LYS A 58 -4.55 -12.79 2.67
C LYS A 58 -4.90 -12.32 4.08
N TYR A 59 -5.79 -11.34 4.22
CA TYR A 59 -6.05 -10.62 5.47
C TYR A 59 -7.53 -10.64 5.89
N GLY A 60 -8.44 -11.17 5.07
CA GLY A 60 -9.88 -11.21 5.37
C GLY A 60 -10.26 -12.14 6.51
N GLY A 61 -9.39 -13.09 6.86
CA GLY A 61 -9.56 -13.97 8.04
C GLY A 61 -8.90 -13.43 9.32
N GLY A 62 -8.36 -12.21 9.31
CA GLY A 62 -7.50 -11.69 10.37
C GLY A 62 -6.02 -11.77 10.00
N CYS A 63 -5.14 -11.42 10.94
CA CYS A 63 -3.69 -11.45 10.76
C CYS A 63 -3.21 -12.86 10.33
N PRO A 64 -2.45 -12.99 9.24
CA PRO A 64 -1.83 -14.25 8.80
C PRO A 64 -1.02 -14.98 9.88
N GLY A 65 -0.44 -14.24 10.83
CA GLY A 65 0.35 -14.81 11.93
C GLY A 65 -0.49 -15.37 13.08
N CYS A 66 -1.42 -14.57 13.63
CA CYS A 66 -2.17 -14.93 14.84
C CYS A 66 -3.66 -15.22 14.63
N GLY A 67 -4.21 -15.00 13.44
CA GLY A 67 -5.63 -15.22 13.11
C GLY A 67 -6.62 -14.23 13.73
N HIS A 68 -6.15 -13.21 14.46
CA HIS A 68 -7.01 -12.23 15.10
C HIS A 68 -7.22 -11.02 14.17
N PHE A 69 -8.41 -10.40 14.19
CA PHE A 69 -8.67 -9.15 13.46
C PHE A 69 -7.89 -7.96 14.03
N VAL A 70 -7.63 -7.97 15.34
CA VAL A 70 -6.65 -7.08 15.98
C VAL A 70 -5.38 -7.90 16.18
N CYS A 71 -4.33 -7.58 15.43
CA CYS A 71 -3.08 -8.31 15.48
C CYS A 71 -2.45 -8.27 16.89
N VAL A 72 -1.96 -9.41 17.37
CA VAL A 72 -1.21 -9.56 18.64
C VAL A 72 0.17 -10.20 18.43
N CYS A 73 0.62 -10.30 17.17
CA CYS A 73 1.96 -10.79 16.88
C CYS A 73 3.01 -9.86 17.50
N PRO A 74 4.17 -10.40 17.91
CA PRO A 74 5.30 -9.55 18.33
C PRO A 74 5.74 -8.66 17.17
N ASP A 75 6.19 -7.44 17.46
CA ASP A 75 6.65 -6.44 16.47
C ASP A 75 7.81 -6.92 15.57
N ALA A 76 8.44 -8.04 15.92
CA ALA A 76 9.49 -8.69 15.14
C ALA A 76 8.99 -9.45 13.90
N GLY A 77 7.66 -9.61 13.72
CA GLY A 77 7.05 -10.31 12.59
C GLY A 77 6.45 -9.37 11.55
N LYS A 78 6.40 -9.83 10.28
CA LYS A 78 5.50 -9.22 9.28
C LYS A 78 4.04 -9.44 9.74
N PRO A 79 3.14 -8.46 9.59
CA PRO A 79 1.71 -8.67 9.82
C PRO A 79 1.14 -9.82 8.97
#